data_AF-A0A1Y1SXK3-F1
#
_entry.id   AF-A0A1Y1SXK3-F1
#
_cell.length_a   1.000
_cell.length_b   1.000
_cell.length_c   1.000
_cell.angle_alpha   90.00
_cell.angle_beta   90.00
_cell.angle_gamma   90.00
#
_symmetry.space_group_name_H-M   'P 1'
#
loop_
_entity.id
_entity.type
_entity.pdbx_description
1 polymer ?
#
loop_
_entity_poly.entity_id
_entity_poly.type
_entity_poly.pdbx_seq_one_letter_code
_entity_poly.pdbx_strand_id
1 'polypeptide(L)'
;MIISCSSDDDISPNNPESAYELQSIDWRFNEENPEELISVELPEFYFKNESDSILPVSINPLEYLEGSSRFIFNDSLAFAEFNYPVHEISAPMDTFFLESTYARVQGRIQPVILQQETFNFAFSSNSSSTTEIPPNNELRAIYTLAMKKVYADFLITYKDANTGAIKTFDGVWEGYFYNNNTQVEFAMNEIE
;
A
#
# COMPACT_ATOMS: atom_id res chain seq x y z
N MET A 1 -2.32 0.04 -75.40
CA MET A 1 -1.24 0.89 -74.83
C MET A 1 -1.17 0.60 -73.34
N ILE A 2 -0.01 0.77 -72.70
CA ILE A 2 0.32 0.27 -71.34
C ILE A 2 0.39 1.45 -70.34
N ILE A 3 0.48 1.18 -69.02
CA ILE A 3 0.84 2.10 -67.88
C ILE A 3 -0.41 2.88 -67.34
N SER A 4 -0.91 2.86 -66.07
CA SER A 4 -0.41 2.72 -64.67
C SER A 4 0.18 4.02 -64.06
N CYS A 5 0.15 4.40 -62.78
CA CYS A 5 -0.44 3.98 -61.48
C CYS A 5 -1.13 5.24 -60.85
N SER A 6 -1.61 5.37 -59.60
CA SER A 6 -1.64 4.62 -58.31
C SER A 6 -3.02 4.86 -57.62
N SER A 7 -3.31 4.70 -56.32
CA SER A 7 -2.59 4.25 -55.10
C SER A 7 -3.59 3.61 -54.10
N ASP A 8 -3.12 2.64 -53.33
CA ASP A 8 -3.78 2.06 -52.17
C ASP A 8 -3.74 3.00 -50.94
N ASP A 9 -4.19 2.45 -49.80
CA ASP A 9 -4.01 2.90 -48.42
C ASP A 9 -4.85 4.10 -47.93
N ASP A 10 -6.05 3.76 -47.45
CA ASP A 10 -6.51 4.27 -46.16
C ASP A 10 -7.09 3.10 -45.32
N ILE A 11 -6.27 2.06 -45.13
CA ILE A 11 -6.43 1.16 -43.98
C ILE A 11 -5.93 1.96 -42.79
N SER A 12 -6.84 2.32 -41.87
CA SER A 12 -6.47 2.82 -40.55
C SER A 12 -6.75 1.73 -39.50
N PRO A 13 -5.74 0.92 -39.12
CA PRO A 13 -5.88 -0.14 -38.13
C PRO A 13 -5.30 0.28 -36.77
N ASN A 14 -5.26 1.59 -36.47
CA ASN A 14 -4.59 2.13 -35.29
C ASN A 14 -5.60 2.54 -34.21
N ASN A 15 -6.24 1.54 -33.61
CA ASN A 15 -6.48 1.59 -32.17
C ASN A 15 -6.46 0.17 -31.57
N PRO A 16 -5.27 -0.45 -31.44
CA PRO A 16 -5.13 -1.67 -30.66
C PRO A 16 -5.34 -1.34 -29.18
N GLU A 17 -6.40 -1.89 -28.58
CA GLU A 17 -6.49 -2.01 -27.12
C GLU A 17 -5.17 -2.64 -26.64
N SER A 18 -4.48 -1.98 -25.71
CA SER A 18 -3.05 -2.16 -25.50
C SER A 18 -2.69 -3.61 -25.15
N ALA A 19 -2.08 -4.32 -26.10
CA ALA A 19 -1.73 -5.74 -25.95
C ALA A 19 -0.53 -5.99 -25.00
N TYR A 20 -0.16 -5.00 -24.18
CA TYR A 20 0.97 -5.10 -23.25
C TYR A 20 0.53 -5.74 -21.93
N GLU A 21 1.12 -6.89 -21.63
CA GLU A 21 0.90 -7.63 -20.38
C GLU A 21 2.06 -7.39 -19.41
N LEU A 22 1.74 -7.21 -18.12
CA LEU A 22 2.73 -7.12 -17.04
C LEU A 22 3.52 -8.44 -16.92
N GLN A 23 4.84 -8.38 -17.09
CA GLN A 23 5.73 -9.55 -17.02
C GLN A 23 6.44 -9.67 -15.68
N SER A 24 6.92 -8.55 -15.13
CA SER A 24 7.53 -8.49 -13.80
C SER A 24 7.38 -7.10 -13.17
N ILE A 25 7.42 -7.10 -11.85
CA ILE A 25 7.92 -5.99 -11.06
C ILE A 25 9.09 -6.52 -10.22
N ASP A 26 10.23 -5.88 -10.37
CA ASP A 26 11.47 -6.20 -9.68
C ASP A 26 11.87 -5.00 -8.82
N TRP A 27 12.46 -5.27 -7.66
CA TRP A 27 12.65 -4.32 -6.57
C TRP A 27 14.12 -4.20 -6.19
N ARG A 28 14.52 -3.01 -5.73
CA ARG A 28 15.87 -2.73 -5.22
C ARG A 28 15.79 -1.88 -3.96
N PHE A 29 16.74 -2.06 -3.05
CA PHE A 29 16.91 -1.21 -1.88
C PHE A 29 17.19 0.25 -2.31
N ASN A 30 16.42 1.20 -1.77
CA ASN A 30 16.66 2.63 -2.01
C ASN A 30 17.71 3.13 -1.00
N GLU A 31 18.91 3.44 -1.48
CA GLU A 31 20.03 3.89 -0.61
C GLU A 31 19.83 5.31 -0.05
N GLU A 32 18.99 6.13 -0.67
CA GLU A 32 18.74 7.52 -0.26
C GLU A 32 17.70 7.62 0.85
N ASN A 33 16.73 6.70 0.89
CA ASN A 33 15.58 6.69 1.79
C ASN A 33 15.47 5.32 2.47
N PRO A 34 16.10 5.13 3.64
CA PRO A 34 15.95 3.90 4.41
C PRO A 34 14.57 3.79 5.07
N GLU A 35 14.31 2.63 5.68
CA GLU A 35 13.14 2.35 6.51
C GLU A 35 12.98 3.37 7.66
N GLU A 36 11.78 3.95 7.81
CA GLU A 36 11.44 4.91 8.88
C GLU A 36 10.43 4.30 9.85
N LEU A 37 10.71 4.40 11.16
CA LEU A 37 9.74 4.05 12.22
C LEU A 37 9.06 5.32 12.74
N ILE A 38 7.72 5.28 12.80
CA ILE A 38 6.86 6.41 13.17
C ILE A 38 5.97 5.97 14.33
N SER A 39 5.82 6.80 15.36
CA SER A 39 4.84 6.60 16.41
C SER A 39 3.57 7.40 16.11
N VAL A 40 2.40 6.76 16.16
CA VAL A 40 1.10 7.40 15.96
C VAL A 40 0.28 7.22 17.24
N GLU A 41 0.01 8.33 17.92
CA GLU A 41 -0.93 8.40 19.04
C GLU A 41 -2.35 8.57 18.49
N LEU A 42 -3.28 7.72 18.96
CA LEU A 42 -4.69 7.82 18.65
C LEU A 42 -5.42 8.75 19.64
N PRO A 43 -6.56 9.35 19.26
CA PRO A 43 -7.42 10.06 20.19
C PRO A 43 -7.78 9.23 21.42
N GLU A 44 -7.96 9.90 22.58
CA GLU A 44 -8.42 9.25 23.81
C GLU A 44 -9.74 8.51 23.57
N PHE A 45 -9.76 7.21 23.89
CA PHE A 45 -10.99 6.44 23.97
C PHE A 45 -11.57 6.60 25.37
N TYR A 46 -12.81 7.10 25.45
CA TYR A 46 -13.52 7.35 26.70
C TYR A 46 -14.81 6.53 26.78
N PHE A 47 -14.97 5.79 27.88
CA PHE A 47 -16.17 5.00 28.17
C PHE A 47 -16.62 5.22 29.61
N LYS A 48 -17.93 5.28 29.84
CA LYS A 48 -18.53 5.50 31.17
C LYS A 48 -19.56 4.41 31.45
N ASN A 49 -19.47 3.78 32.62
CA ASN A 49 -20.42 2.78 33.07
C ASN A 49 -21.23 3.30 34.27
N GLU A 50 -22.38 3.92 33.98
CA GLU A 50 -23.35 4.41 34.97
C GLU A 50 -24.34 3.32 35.44
N SER A 51 -24.07 2.04 35.15
CA SER A 51 -24.96 0.92 35.52
C SER A 51 -24.47 0.17 36.74
N ASP A 52 -25.36 -0.58 37.40
CA ASP A 52 -25.04 -1.50 38.50
C ASP A 52 -24.35 -2.82 38.03
N SER A 53 -23.96 -2.92 36.76
CA SER A 53 -23.43 -4.14 36.13
C SER A 53 -22.09 -3.89 35.44
N ILE A 54 -21.28 -4.93 35.23
CA ILE A 54 -20.00 -4.80 34.50
C ILE A 54 -20.27 -4.54 33.01
N LEU A 55 -19.56 -3.54 32.45
CA LEU A 55 -19.60 -3.20 31.03
C LEU A 55 -18.32 -3.70 30.34
N PRO A 56 -18.37 -4.75 29.49
CA PRO A 56 -17.23 -5.15 28.67
C PRO A 56 -17.10 -4.20 27.47
N VAL A 57 -15.89 -3.66 27.27
CA VAL A 57 -15.52 -2.80 26.14
C VAL A 57 -14.40 -3.46 25.37
N SER A 58 -14.50 -3.48 24.03
CA SER A 58 -13.44 -3.96 23.14
C SER A 58 -12.98 -2.80 22.25
N ILE A 59 -11.67 -2.58 22.18
CA ILE A 59 -11.05 -1.52 21.38
C ILE A 59 -10.05 -2.18 20.43
N ASN A 60 -10.21 -1.97 19.12
CA ASN A 60 -9.22 -2.35 18.12
C ASN A 60 -8.60 -1.07 17.54
N PRO A 61 -7.40 -0.67 17.98
CA PRO A 61 -6.79 0.59 17.55
C PRO A 61 -6.45 0.61 16.05
N LEU A 62 -6.28 -0.57 15.42
CA LEU A 62 -5.99 -0.68 13.98
C LEU A 62 -7.20 -0.41 13.09
N GLU A 63 -8.42 -0.33 13.62
CA GLU A 63 -9.61 0.10 12.84
C GLU A 63 -9.61 1.60 12.53
N TYR A 64 -8.75 2.38 13.19
CA TYR A 64 -8.65 3.84 13.04
C TYR A 64 -7.48 4.29 12.17
N LEU A 65 -6.70 3.34 11.63
CA LEU A 65 -5.54 3.61 10.78
C LEU A 65 -5.57 2.70 9.53
N GLU A 66 -5.09 3.24 8.42
CA GLU A 66 -4.93 2.50 7.17
C GLU A 66 -3.45 2.41 6.80
N GLY A 67 -3.07 1.30 6.18
CA GLY A 67 -1.83 1.20 5.43
C GLY A 67 -1.98 1.87 4.08
N SER A 68 -0.86 2.21 3.45
CA SER A 68 -0.88 2.86 2.14
C SER A 68 0.26 2.40 1.24
N SER A 69 0.07 2.55 -0.07
CA SER A 69 1.03 2.22 -1.10
C SER A 69 0.96 3.25 -2.21
N ARG A 70 2.11 3.75 -2.68
CA ARG A 70 2.17 4.76 -3.74
C ARG A 70 3.38 4.53 -4.64
N PHE A 71 3.16 4.56 -5.96
CA PHE A 71 4.23 4.46 -6.97
C PHE A 71 4.53 5.84 -7.56
N ILE A 72 5.76 6.31 -7.37
CA ILE A 72 6.28 7.58 -7.88
C ILE A 72 7.17 7.27 -9.08
N PHE A 73 6.58 7.29 -10.27
CA PHE A 73 7.28 6.98 -11.53
C PHE A 73 8.20 8.12 -11.96
N ASN A 74 9.38 7.76 -12.48
CA ASN A 74 10.33 8.72 -13.07
C ASN A 74 9.77 9.39 -14.34
N ASP A 75 8.96 8.66 -15.13
CA ASP A 75 8.16 9.21 -16.23
C ASP A 75 6.67 8.91 -15.99
N SER A 76 6.04 9.77 -15.18
CA SER A 76 4.62 9.65 -14.84
C SER A 76 3.68 9.92 -16.01
N LEU A 77 4.09 10.75 -16.98
CA LEU A 77 3.28 11.04 -18.18
C LEU A 77 3.24 9.80 -19.09
N ALA A 78 4.39 9.21 -19.41
CA ALA A 78 4.44 8.03 -20.28
C ALA A 78 3.80 6.78 -19.67
N PHE A 79 3.60 6.74 -18.35
CA PHE A 79 2.79 5.70 -17.66
C PHE A 79 1.30 6.01 -17.75
N ALA A 80 0.90 7.25 -17.45
CA ALA A 80 -0.51 7.68 -17.50
C ALA A 80 -1.12 7.57 -18.91
N GLU A 81 -0.35 7.94 -19.94
CA GLU A 81 -0.74 7.78 -21.35
C GLU A 81 -0.95 6.32 -21.78
N PHE A 82 -0.41 5.36 -21.02
CA PHE A 82 -0.41 3.95 -21.42
C PHE A 82 -1.67 3.18 -21.01
N ASN A 83 -2.52 3.75 -20.15
CA ASN A 83 -3.86 3.25 -19.81
C ASN A 83 -3.94 1.73 -19.52
N TYR A 84 -3.01 1.23 -18.71
CA TYR A 84 -2.93 -0.19 -18.35
C TYR A 84 -4.14 -0.69 -17.54
N PRO A 85 -4.45 -2.01 -17.59
CA PRO A 85 -5.29 -2.63 -16.58
C PRO A 85 -4.74 -2.40 -15.17
N VAL A 86 -5.64 -2.26 -14.21
CA VAL A 86 -5.28 -2.17 -12.79
C VAL A 86 -4.71 -3.53 -12.35
N HIS A 87 -3.44 -3.54 -11.96
CA HIS A 87 -2.75 -4.76 -11.51
C HIS A 87 -2.56 -4.76 -9.98
N GLU A 88 -2.94 -5.85 -9.33
CA GLU A 88 -2.47 -6.17 -7.98
C GLU A 88 -1.08 -6.79 -8.08
N ILE A 89 -0.13 -6.27 -7.31
CA ILE A 89 1.26 -6.75 -7.28
C ILE A 89 1.75 -6.90 -5.84
N SER A 90 2.80 -7.71 -5.64
CA SER A 90 3.41 -7.91 -4.32
C SER A 90 4.50 -6.88 -4.05
N ALA A 91 4.32 -6.07 -3.00
CA ALA A 91 5.28 -5.08 -2.53
C ALA A 91 5.98 -5.49 -1.22
N PRO A 92 7.24 -5.08 -0.98
CA PRO A 92 8.02 -5.45 0.20
C PRO A 92 7.52 -4.75 1.48
N MET A 93 7.35 -5.50 2.58
CA MET A 93 7.01 -4.91 3.90
C MET A 93 8.24 -4.57 4.77
N ASP A 94 9.42 -5.03 4.39
CA ASP A 94 10.67 -4.88 5.15
C ASP A 94 11.82 -4.63 4.16
N THR A 95 12.63 -3.58 4.40
CA THR A 95 13.80 -3.26 3.54
C THR A 95 14.90 -4.33 3.59
N PHE A 96 14.94 -5.12 4.66
CA PHE A 96 15.95 -6.16 4.91
C PHE A 96 16.05 -7.24 3.82
N PHE A 97 14.98 -7.48 3.05
CA PHE A 97 14.96 -8.47 1.97
C PHE A 97 15.26 -7.88 0.59
N LEU A 98 15.62 -6.60 0.51
CA LEU A 98 15.95 -5.92 -0.74
C LEU A 98 17.46 -5.93 -1.00
N GLU A 99 17.83 -6.24 -2.24
CA GLU A 99 19.22 -6.22 -2.71
C GLU A 99 19.56 -4.87 -3.37
N SER A 100 20.85 -4.60 -3.63
CA SER A 100 21.31 -3.45 -4.40
C SER A 100 21.15 -3.61 -5.92
N THR A 101 20.62 -4.75 -6.37
CA THR A 101 20.23 -5.01 -7.76
C THR A 101 18.73 -5.32 -7.83
N TYR A 102 18.08 -4.95 -8.93
CA TYR A 102 16.67 -5.29 -9.16
C TYR A 102 16.45 -6.80 -9.16
N ALA A 103 15.61 -7.27 -8.24
CA ALA A 103 15.23 -8.66 -8.10
C ALA A 103 13.76 -8.79 -7.66
N ARG A 104 13.14 -9.93 -7.92
CA ARG A 104 11.79 -10.22 -7.40
C ARG A 104 11.81 -10.18 -5.87
N VAL A 105 10.79 -9.53 -5.30
CA VAL A 105 10.65 -9.41 -3.85
C VAL A 105 10.61 -10.77 -3.15
N GLN A 106 11.27 -10.87 -2.00
CA GLN A 106 11.27 -12.03 -1.11
C GLN A 106 10.89 -11.59 0.32
N GLY A 107 10.60 -12.56 1.20
CA GLY A 107 10.25 -12.28 2.59
C GLY A 107 8.78 -11.89 2.79
N ARG A 108 8.53 -10.87 3.62
CA ARG A 108 7.17 -10.39 3.92
C ARG A 108 6.70 -9.42 2.85
N ILE A 109 5.53 -9.72 2.28
CA ILE A 109 4.93 -8.99 1.16
C ILE A 109 3.49 -8.58 1.46
N GLN A 110 3.08 -7.44 0.91
CA GLN A 110 1.71 -6.96 0.92
C GLN A 110 1.21 -6.86 -0.54
N PRO A 111 0.04 -7.44 -0.87
CA PRO A 111 -0.66 -7.13 -2.11
C PRO A 111 -1.10 -5.66 -2.14
N VAL A 112 -0.73 -4.95 -3.21
CA VAL A 112 -1.04 -3.53 -3.42
C VAL A 112 -1.42 -3.28 -4.88
N ILE A 113 -2.18 -2.22 -5.13
CA ILE A 113 -2.54 -1.82 -6.49
C ILE A 113 -1.42 -0.98 -7.11
N LEU A 114 -1.00 -1.35 -8.32
CA LEU A 114 -0.02 -0.61 -9.12
C LEU A 114 -0.68 0.62 -9.78
N GLN A 115 -0.51 1.79 -9.15
CA GLN A 115 -1.07 3.07 -9.60
C GLN A 115 -0.29 4.27 -9.04
N GLN A 116 -0.45 5.44 -9.66
CA GLN A 116 0.21 6.69 -9.22
C GLN A 116 -0.44 7.31 -7.97
N GLU A 117 -1.77 7.14 -7.83
CA GLU A 117 -2.53 7.59 -6.67
C GLU A 117 -2.27 6.67 -5.47
N THR A 118 -2.29 7.24 -4.26
CA THR A 118 -2.14 6.45 -3.04
C THR A 118 -3.27 5.42 -2.92
N PHE A 119 -2.91 4.14 -2.89
CA PHE A 119 -3.82 3.04 -2.57
C PHE A 119 -3.79 2.78 -1.07
N ASN A 120 -4.91 2.99 -0.37
CA ASN A 120 -5.06 2.66 1.04
C ASN A 120 -5.61 1.24 1.23
N PHE A 121 -5.20 0.58 2.31
CA PHE A 121 -5.68 -0.75 2.69
C PHE A 121 -5.76 -0.92 4.21
N ALA A 122 -6.75 -1.67 4.68
CA ALA A 122 -6.84 -2.06 6.08
C ALA A 122 -5.68 -3.00 6.46
N PHE A 123 -5.19 -2.90 7.70
CA PHE A 123 -4.17 -3.83 8.19
C PHE A 123 -4.73 -5.24 8.36
N SER A 124 -3.98 -6.25 7.91
CA SER A 124 -4.32 -7.67 8.03
C SER A 124 -4.11 -8.24 9.45
N SER A 125 -3.53 -7.44 10.35
CA SER A 125 -3.30 -7.76 11.75
C SER A 125 -4.44 -7.20 12.62
N ASN A 126 -4.81 -7.93 13.67
CA ASN A 126 -5.77 -7.46 14.67
C ASN A 126 -5.02 -7.11 15.96
N SER A 127 -5.39 -6.00 16.61
CA SER A 127 -4.83 -5.53 17.88
C SER A 127 -5.92 -5.33 18.96
N SER A 128 -7.07 -5.99 18.82
CA SER A 128 -8.21 -5.83 19.74
C SER A 128 -7.87 -6.21 21.18
N SER A 129 -8.13 -5.29 22.11
CA SER A 129 -8.05 -5.53 23.55
C SER A 129 -9.44 -5.36 24.19
N THR A 130 -9.81 -6.27 25.08
CA THR A 130 -11.08 -6.20 25.83
C THR A 130 -10.81 -5.85 27.29
N THR A 131 -11.56 -4.91 27.83
CA THR A 131 -11.48 -4.43 29.22
C THR A 131 -12.87 -4.41 29.84
N GLU A 132 -12.99 -4.89 31.07
CA GLU A 132 -14.23 -4.85 31.84
C GLU A 132 -14.24 -3.59 32.72
N ILE A 133 -15.27 -2.74 32.54
CA ILE A 133 -15.48 -1.53 33.34
C ILE A 133 -16.46 -1.87 34.49
N PRO A 134 -16.06 -1.73 35.76
CA PRO A 134 -16.95 -1.94 36.90
C PRO A 134 -18.17 -0.98 36.92
N PRO A 135 -19.21 -1.30 37.70
CA PRO A 135 -20.30 -0.39 38.00
C PRO A 135 -19.80 0.96 38.54
N ASN A 136 -20.37 2.07 38.08
CA ASN A 136 -20.03 3.43 38.49
C ASN A 136 -18.56 3.86 38.23
N ASN A 137 -17.92 3.30 37.20
CA ASN A 137 -16.56 3.66 36.78
C ASN A 137 -16.51 4.23 35.34
N GLU A 138 -15.50 5.07 35.08
CA GLU A 138 -15.07 5.46 33.73
C GLU A 138 -13.74 4.80 33.34
N LEU A 139 -13.53 4.60 32.04
CA LEU A 139 -12.30 4.12 31.42
C LEU A 139 -11.81 5.15 30.41
N ARG A 140 -10.52 5.50 30.51
CA ARG A 140 -9.76 6.24 29.51
C ARG A 140 -8.66 5.34 28.96
N ALA A 141 -8.48 5.32 27.65
CA ALA A 141 -7.39 4.62 27.00
C ALA A 141 -6.76 5.48 25.91
N ILE A 142 -5.44 5.63 25.93
CA ILE A 142 -4.66 6.25 24.84
C ILE A 142 -3.78 5.17 24.24
N TYR A 143 -3.83 5.02 22.91
CA TYR A 143 -3.06 4.01 22.18
C TYR A 143 -2.01 4.68 21.31
N THR A 144 -0.76 4.22 21.42
CA THR A 144 0.36 4.68 20.60
C THR A 144 0.91 3.50 19.80
N LEU A 145 0.74 3.56 18.48
CA LEU A 145 1.10 2.48 17.56
C LEU A 145 2.41 2.80 16.85
N ALA A 146 3.31 1.81 16.80
CA ALA A 146 4.48 1.86 15.95
C ALA A 146 4.07 1.50 14.52
N MET A 147 4.20 2.49 13.66
CA MET A 147 4.03 2.40 12.22
C MET A 147 5.40 2.43 11.54
N LYS A 148 5.44 2.01 10.29
CA LYS A 148 6.64 1.92 9.47
C LYS A 148 6.38 2.46 8.07
N LYS A 149 7.29 3.29 7.56
CA LYS A 149 7.43 3.53 6.12
C LYS A 149 8.58 2.71 5.54
N VAL A 150 8.33 2.16 4.36
CA VAL A 150 9.29 1.43 3.55
C VAL A 150 9.41 2.16 2.21
N TYR A 151 10.65 2.41 1.79
CA TYR A 151 10.95 2.90 0.45
C TYR A 151 11.72 1.84 -0.31
N ALA A 152 11.42 1.70 -1.60
CA ALA A 152 12.11 0.80 -2.50
C ALA A 152 12.10 1.37 -3.91
N ASP A 153 13.16 1.12 -4.68
CA ASP A 153 13.11 1.38 -6.11
C ASP A 153 12.40 0.21 -6.79
N PHE A 154 11.60 0.49 -7.81
CA PHE A 154 10.97 -0.52 -8.64
C PHE A 154 11.40 -0.42 -10.10
N LEU A 155 11.40 -1.55 -10.78
CA LEU A 155 11.47 -1.68 -12.23
C LEU A 155 10.35 -2.62 -12.69
N ILE A 156 9.43 -2.09 -13.47
CA ILE A 156 8.30 -2.82 -14.05
C ILE A 156 8.62 -3.10 -15.50
N THR A 157 8.37 -4.35 -15.93
CA THR A 157 8.53 -4.78 -17.32
C THR A 157 7.19 -5.24 -17.89
N TYR A 158 6.77 -4.60 -18.99
CA TYR A 158 5.62 -5.02 -19.80
C TYR A 158 6.09 -5.56 -21.14
N LYS A 159 5.30 -6.47 -21.72
CA LYS A 159 5.54 -7.04 -23.05
C LYS A 159 4.27 -7.05 -23.88
N ASP A 160 4.34 -6.51 -25.09
CA ASP A 160 3.29 -6.58 -26.08
C ASP A 160 3.12 -8.03 -26.58
N ALA A 161 1.91 -8.58 -26.46
CA ALA A 161 1.60 -9.96 -26.80
C ALA A 161 1.63 -10.23 -28.33
N ASN A 162 1.44 -9.20 -29.17
CA ASN A 162 1.36 -9.34 -30.62
C ASN A 162 2.74 -9.21 -31.30
N THR A 163 3.57 -8.29 -30.81
CA THR A 163 4.86 -7.90 -31.39
C THR A 163 6.05 -8.39 -30.59
N GLY A 164 5.85 -8.74 -29.31
CA GLY A 164 6.93 -9.06 -28.38
C GLY A 164 7.72 -7.85 -27.89
N ALA A 165 7.33 -6.62 -28.25
CA ALA A 165 8.00 -5.40 -27.82
C ALA A 165 7.98 -5.24 -26.30
N ILE A 166 9.11 -4.81 -25.73
CA ILE A 166 9.27 -4.59 -24.29
C ILE A 166 9.15 -3.08 -23.99
N LYS A 167 8.38 -2.74 -22.96
CA LYS A 167 8.39 -1.40 -22.35
C LYS A 167 8.66 -1.53 -20.85
N THR A 168 9.49 -0.67 -20.31
CA THR A 168 9.84 -0.63 -18.89
C THR A 168 9.48 0.70 -18.26
N PHE A 169 9.16 0.66 -16.96
CA PHE A 169 8.95 1.84 -16.13
C PHE A 169 9.63 1.67 -14.78
N ASP A 170 10.29 2.71 -14.31
CA ASP A 170 11.01 2.73 -13.04
C ASP A 170 10.63 3.95 -12.19
N GLY A 171 10.99 3.89 -10.92
CA GLY A 171 10.70 4.94 -9.96
C GLY A 171 10.88 4.47 -8.52
N VAL A 172 10.37 5.28 -7.60
CA VAL A 172 10.40 5.02 -6.15
C VAL A 172 8.99 4.65 -5.68
N TRP A 173 8.88 3.62 -4.85
CA TRP A 173 7.66 3.24 -4.19
C TRP A 173 7.74 3.54 -2.69
N GLU A 174 6.63 3.98 -2.12
CA GLU A 174 6.42 4.24 -0.70
C GLU A 174 5.30 3.35 -0.18
N GLY A 175 5.58 2.59 0.88
CA GLY A 175 4.61 1.76 1.60
C GLY A 175 4.53 2.10 3.08
N TYR A 176 3.32 2.14 3.64
CA TYR A 176 3.06 2.40 5.05
C TYR A 176 2.38 1.21 5.72
N PHE A 177 2.98 0.70 6.79
CA PHE A 177 2.60 -0.55 7.45
C PHE A 177 2.59 -0.43 8.97
N TYR A 178 1.74 -1.20 9.63
CA TYR A 178 1.82 -1.41 11.08
C TYR A 178 3.02 -2.31 11.44
N ASN A 179 3.77 -1.93 12.48
CA ASN A 179 5.02 -2.58 12.89
C ASN A 179 4.88 -3.49 14.13
N ASN A 180 3.69 -4.04 14.37
CA ASN A 180 3.43 -5.04 15.43
C ASN A 180 3.83 -4.63 16.86
N ASN A 181 3.86 -3.33 17.15
CA ASN A 181 4.14 -2.80 18.47
C ASN A 181 3.12 -1.70 18.79
N THR A 182 2.32 -1.94 19.82
CA THR A 182 1.28 -1.02 20.32
C THR A 182 1.51 -0.83 21.81
N GLN A 183 1.62 0.43 22.22
CA GLN A 183 1.63 0.85 23.60
C GLN A 183 0.22 1.36 23.96
N VAL A 184 -0.19 1.18 25.21
CA VAL A 184 -1.48 1.64 25.69
C VAL A 184 -1.36 2.15 27.13
N GLU A 185 -1.88 3.34 27.35
CA GLU A 185 -2.04 3.94 28.67
C GLU A 185 -3.51 3.83 29.07
N PHE A 186 -3.79 3.15 30.18
CA PHE A 186 -5.15 2.97 30.72
C PHE A 186 -5.30 3.70 32.06
N ALA A 187 -6.39 4.44 32.21
CA ALA A 187 -6.83 4.97 33.50
C ALA A 187 -8.30 4.58 33.74
N MET A 188 -8.59 4.10 34.94
CA MET A 188 -9.94 3.73 35.37
C MET A 188 -10.24 4.37 36.71
N ASN A 189 -11.33 5.13 36.78
CA ASN A 189 -11.70 5.95 37.95
C ASN A 189 -13.16 5.69 38.31
N GLU A 190 -13.53 5.93 39.56
CA GLU A 190 -14.94 6.05 39.98
C GLU A 190 -15.54 7.35 39.41
N ILE A 191 -16.85 7.33 39.16
CA ILE A 191 -17.62 8.49 38.69
C ILE A 191 -18.09 9.30 39.91
N GLU A 192 -17.80 10.60 39.93
CA GLU A 192 -18.35 11.59 40.89
C GLU A 192 -19.80 12.00 40.57
#